data_AF-A0A520EKB3-F1
#
_entry.id   AF-A0A520EKB3-F1
#
_cell.length_a   1.000
_cell.length_b   1.000
_cell.length_c   1.000
_cell.angle_alpha   90.00
_cell.angle_beta   90.00
_cell.angle_gamma   90.00
#
_symmetry.space_group_name_H-M   'P 1'
#
loop_
_entity.id
_entity.type
_entity.pdbx_description
1 polymer ?
#
loop_
_entity_poly.entity_id
_entity_poly.type
_entity_poly.pdbx_seq_one_letter_code
_entity_poly.pdbx_strand_id
1 'polypeptide(L)'
;MIGVAVTAVLASSLTVLGSSAANADPVDDFYVPPVQVVDDPGAVLRTQPMSLFAALPGADGAYPVQAQRVLYTSRTQDDTPVGVSGTFIETEVPWRGAGPRPTIVVAPGTVGQADQCAPSRAFPTTVNAVTQPLSISFNQELLSSTLWGSMGANVFVTDYIGLGTPGVHTYVNRVEQAHAVLDGARAANELLGDTDAPVGIWGYSQGGGAAAAAAELASEYAPEVDLKGTWAGAPTADLLEVLKTVDGTLIGGVIGYALNGFVERDPSLLPLVEERLTDHGKAVLNDLSTQCIGDTILKYPFLRTESLTADGKSMLENLGTIPQAGRILEAQRIGRSTPNAPVMITSGLNDDTVPYGQARQLAQDWCGRGATV
;
A
#
# COMPACT_ATOMS: atom_id res chain seq x y z
N MET A 1 43.39 -49.74 -46.33
CA MET A 1 41.95 -49.48 -46.09
C MET A 1 41.78 -49.31 -44.58
N ILE A 2 42.09 -48.12 -44.06
CA ILE A 2 41.13 -47.07 -43.67
C ILE A 2 40.00 -47.63 -42.79
N GLY A 3 40.17 -47.52 -41.48
CA GLY A 3 39.09 -47.57 -40.50
C GLY A 3 39.16 -46.26 -39.69
N VAL A 4 38.23 -45.35 -39.96
CA VAL A 4 38.09 -44.07 -39.25
C VAL A 4 37.34 -44.34 -37.95
N ALA A 5 37.99 -44.11 -36.80
CA ALA A 5 37.33 -44.09 -35.50
C ALA A 5 37.16 -42.62 -35.07
N VAL A 6 35.92 -42.16 -35.07
CA VAL A 6 35.52 -40.83 -34.58
C VAL A 6 35.57 -40.84 -33.05
N THR A 7 36.47 -40.06 -32.46
CA THR A 7 36.53 -39.84 -31.01
C THR A 7 35.81 -38.54 -30.69
N ALA A 8 34.65 -38.63 -30.03
CA ALA A 8 33.92 -37.46 -29.54
C ALA A 8 34.61 -36.92 -28.28
N VAL A 9 35.06 -35.66 -28.33
CA VAL A 9 35.56 -34.91 -27.17
C VAL A 9 34.34 -34.28 -26.47
N LEU A 10 33.98 -34.79 -25.29
CA LEU A 10 33.06 -34.12 -24.38
C LEU A 10 33.82 -33.01 -23.65
N ALA A 11 33.62 -31.77 -24.08
CA ALA A 11 34.04 -30.60 -23.32
C ALA A 11 33.05 -30.38 -22.17
N SER A 12 33.52 -30.54 -20.94
CA SER A 12 32.75 -30.22 -19.73
C SER A 12 32.80 -28.71 -19.49
N SER A 13 31.71 -28.01 -19.76
CA SER A 13 31.55 -26.60 -19.39
C SER A 13 31.26 -26.50 -17.90
N LEU A 14 32.16 -25.89 -17.12
CA LEU A 14 31.84 -25.39 -15.78
C LEU A 14 30.81 -24.27 -15.91
N THR A 15 29.60 -24.48 -15.42
CA THR A 15 28.64 -23.39 -15.17
C THR A 15 29.00 -22.72 -13.85
N VAL A 16 29.50 -21.48 -13.95
CA VAL A 16 29.54 -20.54 -12.83
C VAL A 16 28.09 -20.19 -12.50
N LEU A 17 27.60 -20.58 -11.31
CA LEU A 17 26.34 -20.11 -10.76
C LEU A 17 26.50 -18.62 -10.42
N GLY A 18 26.17 -17.75 -11.38
CA GLY A 18 25.97 -16.33 -11.12
C GLY A 18 24.68 -16.15 -10.31
N SER A 19 24.75 -15.37 -9.24
CA SER A 19 23.60 -14.87 -8.51
C SER A 19 22.72 -14.07 -9.46
N SER A 20 21.58 -14.64 -9.86
CA SER A 20 20.54 -13.88 -10.55
C SER A 20 19.94 -12.93 -9.52
N ALA A 21 20.11 -11.61 -9.71
CA ALA A 21 19.20 -10.64 -9.12
C ALA A 21 17.76 -11.05 -9.50
N ALA A 22 16.83 -10.94 -8.57
CA ALA A 22 15.42 -11.19 -8.84
C ALA A 22 15.00 -10.33 -10.05
N ASN A 23 14.50 -10.96 -11.12
CA ASN A 23 13.91 -10.23 -12.23
C ASN A 23 12.47 -9.93 -11.84
N ALA A 24 12.16 -8.65 -11.57
CA ALA A 24 10.80 -8.16 -11.63
C ALA A 24 10.27 -8.32 -13.07
N ASP A 25 8.98 -8.60 -13.22
CA ASP A 25 8.34 -8.52 -14.55
C ASP A 25 8.55 -7.13 -15.16
N PRO A 26 8.57 -6.97 -16.51
CA PRO A 26 8.64 -5.65 -17.13
C PRO A 26 7.46 -4.80 -16.67
N VAL A 27 7.73 -3.81 -15.84
CA VAL A 27 6.75 -2.81 -15.44
C VAL A 27 6.40 -1.98 -16.67
N ASP A 28 5.10 -1.73 -16.91
CA ASP A 28 4.64 -0.86 -18.00
C ASP A 28 5.32 0.52 -17.87
N ASP A 29 5.81 1.07 -18.99
CA ASP A 29 6.51 2.37 -19.05
C ASP A 29 5.77 3.49 -18.32
N PHE A 30 4.44 3.40 -18.17
CA PHE A 30 3.64 4.32 -17.37
C PHE A 30 4.11 4.45 -15.92
N TYR A 31 4.46 3.34 -15.26
CA TYR A 31 4.78 3.32 -13.82
C TYR A 31 6.25 3.59 -13.52
N VAL A 32 7.09 3.73 -14.55
CA VAL A 32 8.49 4.08 -14.38
C VAL A 32 8.60 5.60 -14.29
N PRO A 33 8.92 6.18 -13.12
CA PRO A 33 9.12 7.62 -12.99
C PRO A 33 10.38 8.06 -13.74
N PRO A 34 10.47 9.35 -14.13
CA PRO A 34 11.71 9.91 -14.67
C PRO A 34 12.86 9.75 -13.66
N VAL A 35 14.09 9.61 -14.18
CA VAL A 35 15.31 9.42 -13.37
C VAL A 35 15.49 10.51 -12.30
N GLN A 36 15.07 11.73 -12.62
CA GLN A 36 14.95 12.83 -11.67
C GLN A 36 13.47 13.12 -11.45
N VAL A 37 12.99 12.73 -10.28
CA VAL A 37 11.64 13.08 -9.82
C VAL A 37 11.67 14.54 -9.39
N VAL A 38 10.70 15.32 -9.84
CA VAL A 38 10.56 16.73 -9.44
C VAL A 38 10.31 16.80 -7.94
N ASP A 39 10.96 17.74 -7.26
CA ASP A 39 10.85 17.92 -5.81
C ASP A 39 9.66 18.83 -5.45
N ASP A 40 8.47 18.44 -5.88
CA ASP A 40 7.20 19.12 -5.61
C ASP A 40 6.15 18.04 -5.30
N PRO A 41 5.85 17.74 -4.03
CA PRO A 41 4.95 16.64 -3.66
C PRO A 41 3.55 16.80 -4.25
N GLY A 42 2.99 15.73 -4.81
CA GLY A 42 1.68 15.74 -5.45
C GLY A 42 1.64 16.22 -6.91
N ALA A 43 2.76 16.70 -7.46
CA ALA A 43 2.84 17.12 -8.85
C ALA A 43 2.54 15.97 -9.82
N VAL A 44 1.67 16.21 -10.80
CA VAL A 44 1.31 15.22 -11.81
C VAL A 44 2.43 15.08 -12.85
N LEU A 45 3.03 13.88 -12.92
CA LEU A 45 4.09 13.56 -13.88
C LEU A 45 3.51 13.03 -15.20
N ARG A 46 2.45 12.22 -15.13
CA ARG A 46 1.83 11.58 -16.30
C ARG A 46 0.40 11.19 -15.99
N THR A 47 -0.47 11.27 -17.00
CA THR A 47 -1.80 10.67 -16.96
C THR A 47 -2.02 9.73 -18.14
N GLN A 48 -2.90 8.75 -17.95
CA GLN A 48 -3.34 7.85 -19.01
C GLN A 48 -4.83 7.54 -18.82
N PRO A 49 -5.70 7.83 -19.80
CA PRO A 49 -7.11 7.45 -19.72
C PRO A 49 -7.29 5.95 -19.49
N MET A 50 -8.27 5.58 -18.67
CA MET A 50 -8.59 4.17 -18.40
C MET A 50 -10.10 3.93 -18.37
N SER A 51 -10.51 2.73 -18.74
CA SER A 51 -11.88 2.27 -18.56
C SER A 51 -12.10 1.80 -17.12
N LEU A 52 -13.29 2.04 -16.56
CA LEU A 52 -13.72 1.42 -15.30
C LEU A 52 -14.57 0.18 -15.59
N PHE A 53 -14.36 -0.90 -14.82
CA PHE A 53 -15.16 -2.12 -14.98
C PHE A 53 -16.66 -1.89 -14.72
N ALA A 54 -16.99 -1.08 -13.70
CA ALA A 54 -18.35 -0.87 -13.21
C ALA A 54 -18.78 0.60 -13.32
N ALA A 55 -18.66 1.18 -14.52
CA ALA A 55 -19.41 2.40 -14.84
C ALA A 55 -20.92 2.08 -14.83
N LEU A 56 -21.58 2.20 -13.67
CA LEU A 56 -23.01 1.90 -13.51
C LEU A 56 -23.83 2.79 -14.45
N PRO A 57 -24.66 2.25 -15.37
CA PRO A 57 -25.34 3.06 -16.37
C PRO A 57 -26.23 4.13 -15.71
N GLY A 58 -25.99 5.39 -16.05
CA GLY A 58 -26.92 6.49 -15.80
C GLY A 58 -28.17 6.38 -16.69
N ALA A 59 -29.06 7.37 -16.59
CA ALA A 59 -30.35 7.38 -17.30
C ALA A 59 -30.24 7.23 -18.84
N ASP A 60 -29.07 7.57 -19.41
CA ASP A 60 -28.76 7.46 -20.84
C ASP A 60 -27.86 6.26 -21.20
N GLY A 61 -27.64 5.32 -20.27
CA GLY A 61 -26.79 4.14 -20.48
C GLY A 61 -25.28 4.38 -20.32
N ALA A 62 -24.85 5.61 -20.09
CA ALA A 62 -23.47 5.97 -19.73
C ALA A 62 -23.40 6.46 -18.28
N TYR A 63 -22.41 6.01 -17.51
CA TYR A 63 -22.01 6.68 -16.28
C TYR A 63 -21.06 7.81 -16.68
N PRO A 64 -21.35 9.08 -16.39
CA PRO A 64 -20.51 10.18 -16.86
C PRO A 64 -19.31 10.34 -15.92
N VAL A 65 -18.40 9.37 -16.01
CA VAL A 65 -17.13 9.37 -15.28
C VAL A 65 -15.97 9.33 -16.25
N GLN A 66 -14.95 10.12 -15.97
CA GLN A 66 -13.67 10.06 -16.63
C GLN A 66 -12.67 9.48 -15.63
N ALA A 67 -12.08 8.34 -15.96
CA ALA A 67 -11.06 7.72 -15.14
C ALA A 67 -9.72 7.79 -15.85
N GLN A 68 -8.67 8.06 -15.08
CA GLN A 68 -7.31 8.05 -15.55
C GLN A 68 -6.37 7.46 -14.51
N ARG A 69 -5.37 6.73 -14.98
CA ARG A 69 -4.18 6.43 -14.19
C ARG A 69 -3.37 7.71 -14.08
N VAL A 70 -2.81 7.94 -12.91
CA VAL A 70 -2.00 9.12 -12.60
C VAL A 70 -0.67 8.64 -12.03
N LEU A 71 0.43 9.10 -12.58
CA LEU A 71 1.75 9.03 -11.95
C LEU A 71 2.03 10.42 -11.39
N TYR A 72 2.27 10.50 -10.08
CA TYR A 72 2.50 11.74 -9.35
C TYR A 72 3.69 11.59 -8.41
N THR A 73 4.21 12.71 -7.92
CA THR A 73 5.33 12.74 -6.98
C THR A 73 4.85 12.55 -5.53
N SER A 74 5.67 11.94 -4.70
CA SER A 74 5.50 11.88 -3.25
C SER A 74 6.87 11.85 -2.58
N ARG A 75 6.92 11.58 -1.26
CA ARG A 75 8.16 11.53 -0.50
C ARG A 75 8.22 10.31 0.42
N THR A 76 9.40 9.71 0.49
CA THR A 76 9.72 8.66 1.46
C THR A 76 9.74 9.20 2.90
N GLN A 77 9.87 8.32 3.89
CA GLN A 77 9.95 8.69 5.30
C GLN A 77 11.18 9.56 5.66
N ASP A 78 12.21 9.57 4.81
CA ASP A 78 13.41 10.41 4.94
C ASP A 78 13.40 11.62 3.98
N ASP A 79 12.23 11.98 3.46
CA ASP A 79 11.98 13.16 2.64
C ASP A 79 12.56 13.09 1.21
N THR A 80 12.94 11.89 0.74
CA THR A 80 13.44 11.68 -0.62
C THR A 80 12.28 11.68 -1.64
N PRO A 81 12.34 12.46 -2.74
CA PRO A 81 11.32 12.46 -3.78
C PRO A 81 11.20 11.10 -4.50
N VAL A 82 9.97 10.63 -4.68
CA VAL A 82 9.66 9.36 -5.38
C VAL A 82 8.42 9.51 -6.26
N GLY A 83 8.30 8.64 -7.27
CA GLY A 83 7.06 8.52 -8.04
C GLY A 83 6.10 7.53 -7.40
N VAL A 84 4.80 7.85 -7.40
CA VAL A 84 3.71 6.99 -6.95
C VAL A 84 2.63 6.99 -8.03
N SER A 85 1.99 5.85 -8.26
CA SER A 85 0.84 5.76 -9.16
C SER A 85 -0.49 5.77 -8.40
N GLY A 86 -1.57 6.03 -9.13
CA GLY A 86 -2.92 6.01 -8.59
C GLY A 86 -3.97 6.09 -9.69
N THR A 87 -5.23 6.17 -9.28
CA THR A 87 -6.38 6.32 -10.16
C THR A 87 -7.21 7.53 -9.75
N PHE A 88 -7.42 8.46 -10.68
CA PHE A 88 -8.35 9.56 -10.51
C PHE A 88 -9.63 9.29 -11.28
N ILE A 89 -10.76 9.44 -10.62
CA ILE A 89 -12.11 9.28 -11.17
C ILE A 89 -12.85 10.61 -10.97
N GLU A 90 -13.00 11.34 -12.06
CA GLU A 90 -13.81 12.55 -12.10
C GLU A 90 -15.24 12.18 -12.48
N THR A 91 -16.23 12.66 -11.71
CA THR A 91 -17.65 12.35 -11.94
C THR A 91 -18.40 13.59 -12.41
N GLU A 92 -19.31 13.45 -13.36
CA GLU A 92 -20.25 14.53 -13.72
C GLU A 92 -21.56 14.43 -12.92
N VAL A 93 -21.71 13.40 -12.07
CA VAL A 93 -22.87 13.26 -11.19
C VAL A 93 -22.96 14.47 -10.25
N PRO A 94 -24.10 15.19 -10.18
CA PRO A 94 -24.24 16.32 -9.27
C PRO A 94 -23.98 15.92 -7.82
N TRP A 95 -23.18 16.73 -7.11
CA TRP A 95 -22.89 16.51 -5.70
C TRP A 95 -24.17 16.54 -4.87
N ARG A 96 -24.41 15.49 -4.09
CA ARG A 96 -25.62 15.33 -3.26
C ARG A 96 -25.46 15.79 -1.81
N GLY A 97 -24.23 16.05 -1.38
CA GLY A 97 -23.94 16.60 -0.05
C GLY A 97 -24.08 18.12 0.01
N ALA A 98 -23.72 18.69 1.16
CA ALA A 98 -23.67 20.13 1.35
C ALA A 98 -22.33 20.72 0.86
N GLY A 99 -22.35 21.99 0.48
CA GLY A 99 -21.13 22.74 0.11
C GLY A 99 -20.57 22.37 -1.27
N PRO A 100 -19.31 22.78 -1.55
CA PRO A 100 -18.61 22.41 -2.78
C PRO A 100 -18.42 20.89 -2.89
N ARG A 101 -18.28 20.38 -4.13
CA ARG A 101 -17.98 18.97 -4.39
C ARG A 101 -16.61 18.62 -3.80
N PRO A 102 -16.50 17.55 -3.00
CA PRO A 102 -15.20 17.10 -2.52
C PRO A 102 -14.52 16.10 -3.47
N THR A 103 -13.20 15.99 -3.30
CA THR A 103 -12.45 14.79 -3.69
C THR A 103 -12.32 13.87 -2.47
N ILE A 104 -12.68 12.60 -2.64
CA ILE A 104 -12.43 11.57 -1.65
C ILE A 104 -11.16 10.82 -2.02
N VAL A 105 -10.11 10.96 -1.21
CA VAL A 105 -8.90 10.14 -1.35
C VAL A 105 -9.12 8.81 -0.64
N VAL A 106 -9.19 7.75 -1.42
CA VAL A 106 -9.31 6.38 -0.93
C VAL A 106 -7.90 5.83 -0.72
N ALA A 107 -7.63 5.46 0.52
CA ALA A 107 -6.44 4.76 0.97
C ALA A 107 -6.74 3.24 0.96
N PRO A 108 -6.17 2.46 0.02
CA PRO A 108 -6.50 1.05 -0.11
C PRO A 108 -6.15 0.22 1.12
N GLY A 109 -6.94 -0.83 1.34
CA GLY A 109 -6.57 -1.93 2.22
C GLY A 109 -5.38 -2.74 1.70
N THR A 110 -5.09 -3.88 2.35
CA THR A 110 -3.97 -4.74 1.93
C THR A 110 -4.20 -5.34 0.54
N VAL A 111 -3.33 -4.99 -0.40
CA VAL A 111 -3.35 -5.52 -1.78
C VAL A 111 -2.21 -6.49 -2.09
N GLY A 112 -1.09 -6.38 -1.39
CA GLY A 112 0.13 -7.15 -1.64
C GLY A 112 1.37 -6.28 -1.62
N GLN A 113 2.46 -6.77 -2.21
CA GLN A 113 3.73 -6.06 -2.28
C GLN A 113 4.31 -5.95 -3.70
N ALA A 114 3.77 -6.73 -4.65
CA ALA A 114 4.27 -6.75 -6.02
C ALA A 114 3.58 -5.72 -6.93
N ASP A 115 4.23 -5.41 -8.05
CA ASP A 115 3.76 -4.38 -8.97
C ASP A 115 2.39 -4.68 -9.60
N GLN A 116 2.06 -5.95 -9.82
CA GLN A 116 0.73 -6.35 -10.30
C GLN A 116 -0.40 -6.17 -9.27
N CYS A 117 -0.05 -5.92 -8.01
CA CYS A 117 -1.00 -5.72 -6.93
C CYS A 117 -1.51 -4.28 -6.85
N ALA A 118 -0.82 -3.33 -7.51
CA ALA A 118 -1.18 -1.92 -7.51
C ALA A 118 -2.67 -1.71 -7.88
N PRO A 119 -3.47 -1.03 -7.03
CA PRO A 119 -4.89 -0.77 -7.27
C PRO A 119 -5.19 -0.21 -8.67
N SER A 120 -4.36 0.71 -9.17
CA SER A 120 -4.53 1.33 -10.49
C SER A 120 -4.42 0.36 -11.68
N ARG A 121 -3.82 -0.82 -11.48
CA ARG A 121 -3.84 -1.92 -12.45
C ARG A 121 -5.14 -2.71 -12.40
N ALA A 122 -5.83 -2.71 -11.26
CA ALA A 122 -7.07 -3.46 -11.04
C ALA A 122 -8.34 -2.68 -11.42
N PHE A 123 -8.35 -1.34 -11.44
CA PHE A 123 -9.55 -0.54 -11.77
C PHE A 123 -10.30 -0.88 -13.08
N PRO A 124 -9.63 -1.33 -14.16
CA PRO A 124 -10.31 -1.78 -15.38
C PRO A 124 -11.04 -3.12 -15.22
N THR A 125 -10.82 -3.86 -14.14
CA THR A 125 -11.39 -5.19 -13.90
C THR A 125 -11.94 -5.31 -12.46
N THR A 126 -12.72 -6.36 -12.18
CA THR A 126 -13.03 -6.72 -10.76
C THR A 126 -11.88 -7.47 -10.12
N VAL A 127 -11.17 -8.26 -10.93
CA VAL A 127 -10.02 -9.08 -10.53
C VAL A 127 -8.93 -8.81 -11.55
N ASN A 128 -7.76 -8.38 -11.08
CA ASN A 128 -6.54 -8.36 -11.87
C ASN A 128 -5.88 -9.74 -11.72
N ALA A 129 -5.91 -10.53 -12.79
CA ALA A 129 -5.30 -11.85 -12.83
C ALA A 129 -4.16 -11.85 -13.84
N VAL A 130 -2.94 -12.03 -13.37
CA VAL A 130 -1.77 -12.29 -14.21
C VAL A 130 -1.61 -13.81 -14.30
N THR A 131 -1.30 -14.34 -15.48
CA THR A 131 -1.25 -15.80 -15.71
C THR A 131 0.16 -16.38 -15.63
N GLN A 132 1.20 -15.54 -15.73
CA GLN A 132 2.60 -15.93 -15.71
C GLN A 132 3.47 -14.85 -15.03
N PRO A 133 3.81 -15.01 -13.74
CA PRO A 133 3.31 -16.02 -12.80
C PRO A 133 1.80 -15.84 -12.52
N LEU A 134 1.13 -16.91 -12.05
CA LEU A 134 -0.26 -16.79 -11.62
C LEU A 134 -0.32 -15.86 -10.40
N SER A 135 -1.00 -14.73 -10.53
CA SER A 135 -1.22 -13.78 -9.45
C SER A 135 -2.63 -13.22 -9.48
N ILE A 136 -3.28 -13.09 -8.33
CA ILE A 136 -4.65 -12.62 -8.16
C ILE A 136 -4.67 -11.41 -7.23
N SER A 137 -5.03 -10.26 -7.79
CA SER A 137 -5.36 -9.05 -7.03
C SER A 137 -6.83 -8.70 -7.22
N PHE A 138 -7.51 -8.37 -6.12
CA PHE A 138 -8.91 -7.95 -6.13
C PHE A 138 -8.99 -6.44 -6.14
N ASN A 139 -9.90 -5.89 -6.93
CA ASN A 139 -10.21 -4.47 -6.89
C ASN A 139 -11.11 -4.14 -5.69
N GLN A 140 -10.51 -4.13 -4.51
CA GLN A 140 -11.21 -3.95 -3.22
C GLN A 140 -11.86 -2.57 -3.11
N GLU A 141 -11.27 -1.56 -3.76
CA GLU A 141 -11.73 -0.17 -3.69
C GLU A 141 -12.69 0.22 -4.81
N LEU A 142 -13.07 -0.70 -5.71
CA LEU A 142 -14.07 -0.42 -6.74
C LEU A 142 -15.39 0.02 -6.13
N LEU A 143 -15.86 -0.72 -5.11
CA LEU A 143 -17.17 -0.47 -4.51
C LEU A 143 -17.22 0.87 -3.77
N SER A 144 -16.21 1.15 -2.92
CA SER A 144 -16.11 2.42 -2.18
C SER A 144 -16.02 3.59 -3.18
N SER A 145 -15.17 3.48 -4.20
CA SER A 145 -15.01 4.50 -5.25
C SER A 145 -16.30 4.73 -6.04
N THR A 146 -16.99 3.67 -6.47
CA THR A 146 -18.27 3.79 -7.19
C THR A 146 -19.35 4.42 -6.32
N LEU A 147 -19.41 4.08 -5.03
CA LEU A 147 -20.40 4.67 -4.12
C LEU A 147 -20.15 6.17 -3.91
N TRP A 148 -18.91 6.59 -3.67
CA TRP A 148 -18.55 8.02 -3.58
C TRP A 148 -18.83 8.78 -4.87
N GLY A 149 -18.42 8.21 -6.02
CA GLY A 149 -18.75 8.75 -7.34
C GLY A 149 -20.25 8.90 -7.57
N SER A 150 -21.08 7.97 -7.06
CA SER A 150 -22.54 7.99 -7.20
C SER A 150 -23.23 9.05 -6.35
N MET A 151 -22.55 9.51 -5.30
CA MET A 151 -22.96 10.68 -4.53
C MET A 151 -22.49 11.99 -5.16
N GLY A 152 -21.70 11.93 -6.23
CA GLY A 152 -21.19 13.08 -6.97
C GLY A 152 -19.88 13.65 -6.43
N ALA A 153 -19.10 12.87 -5.67
CA ALA A 153 -17.75 13.21 -5.27
C ALA A 153 -16.73 12.73 -6.31
N ASN A 154 -15.66 13.50 -6.51
CA ASN A 154 -14.49 12.97 -7.23
C ASN A 154 -13.78 11.95 -6.34
N VAL A 155 -13.06 11.00 -6.94
CA VAL A 155 -12.34 9.97 -6.18
C VAL A 155 -10.90 9.90 -6.67
N PHE A 156 -9.96 9.88 -5.73
CA PHE A 156 -8.57 9.56 -6.02
C PHE A 156 -8.16 8.34 -5.20
N VAL A 157 -7.60 7.32 -5.83
CA VAL A 157 -7.11 6.11 -5.16
C VAL A 157 -5.60 6.05 -5.34
N THR A 158 -4.86 6.12 -4.24
CA THR A 158 -3.39 5.99 -4.27
C THR A 158 -2.99 4.51 -4.36
N ASP A 159 -1.90 4.20 -5.06
CA ASP A 159 -1.31 2.86 -4.99
C ASP A 159 -0.36 2.68 -3.79
N TYR A 160 0.09 3.78 -3.16
CA TYR A 160 1.24 3.84 -2.23
C TYR A 160 2.62 3.67 -2.88
N ILE A 161 3.64 4.13 -2.17
CA ILE A 161 5.04 4.02 -2.58
C ILE A 161 5.41 2.54 -2.74
N GLY A 162 6.08 2.21 -3.85
CA GLY A 162 6.58 0.87 -4.15
C GLY A 162 5.52 -0.15 -4.59
N LEU A 163 4.27 0.28 -4.84
CA LEU A 163 3.25 -0.54 -5.50
C LEU A 163 3.09 -0.08 -6.95
N GLY A 164 3.51 -0.92 -7.89
CA GLY A 164 3.42 -0.65 -9.33
C GLY A 164 4.62 0.15 -9.85
N THR A 165 5.18 1.02 -9.01
CA THR A 165 6.40 1.80 -9.27
C THR A 165 7.65 1.11 -8.69
N PRO A 166 8.86 1.39 -9.20
CA PRO A 166 10.09 0.74 -8.72
C PRO A 166 10.31 0.80 -7.20
N GLY A 167 10.79 -0.30 -6.64
CA GLY A 167 11.08 -0.46 -5.21
C GLY A 167 10.17 -1.50 -4.56
N VAL A 168 10.29 -1.62 -3.24
CA VAL A 168 9.41 -2.47 -2.43
C VAL A 168 8.31 -1.63 -1.81
N HIS A 169 7.06 -2.09 -1.92
CA HIS A 169 5.97 -1.49 -1.16
C HIS A 169 6.27 -1.47 0.34
N THR A 170 6.32 -0.27 0.92
CA THR A 170 6.60 -0.04 2.34
C THR A 170 5.35 -0.24 3.18
N TYR A 171 4.77 -1.43 3.08
CA TYR A 171 3.55 -1.85 3.78
C TYR A 171 3.54 -1.38 5.23
N VAL A 172 2.43 -0.75 5.64
CA VAL A 172 2.19 -0.16 6.98
C VAL A 172 3.20 0.89 7.46
N ASN A 173 4.05 1.43 6.57
CA ASN A 173 4.86 2.61 6.89
C ASN A 173 3.95 3.83 7.04
N ARG A 174 3.85 4.34 8.27
CA ARG A 174 2.96 5.43 8.65
C ARG A 174 3.20 6.69 7.81
N VAL A 175 4.46 7.10 7.68
CA VAL A 175 4.84 8.37 7.05
C VAL A 175 4.60 8.30 5.55
N GLU A 176 5.05 7.23 4.91
CA GLU A 176 4.97 7.10 3.45
C GLU A 176 3.55 6.90 2.94
N GLN A 177 2.72 6.14 3.67
CA GLN A 177 1.30 6.02 3.32
C GLN A 177 0.57 7.36 3.50
N ALA A 178 0.89 8.12 4.55
CA ALA A 178 0.30 9.43 4.76
C ALA A 178 0.68 10.41 3.65
N HIS A 179 1.96 10.44 3.26
CA HIS A 179 2.44 11.25 2.15
C HIS A 179 1.73 10.86 0.85
N ALA A 180 1.69 9.58 0.51
CA ALA A 180 1.01 9.11 -0.71
C ALA A 180 -0.50 9.47 -0.74
N VAL A 181 -1.19 9.46 0.40
CA VAL A 181 -2.60 9.90 0.50
C VAL A 181 -2.73 11.42 0.32
N LEU A 182 -1.93 12.20 1.03
CA LEU A 182 -1.99 13.67 0.96
C LEU A 182 -1.51 14.21 -0.40
N ASP A 183 -0.50 13.58 -0.99
CA ASP A 183 -0.01 13.91 -2.33
C ASP A 183 -1.00 13.46 -3.42
N GLY A 184 -1.76 12.39 -3.17
CA GLY A 184 -2.90 12.04 -4.01
C GLY A 184 -4.00 13.10 -4.00
N ALA A 185 -4.25 13.75 -2.85
CA ALA A 185 -5.15 14.91 -2.77
C ALA A 185 -4.62 16.09 -3.59
N ARG A 186 -3.33 16.41 -3.46
CA ARG A 186 -2.68 17.47 -4.25
C ARG A 186 -2.77 17.21 -5.75
N ALA A 187 -2.46 15.98 -6.17
CA ALA A 187 -2.56 15.56 -7.57
C ALA A 187 -3.99 15.68 -8.09
N ALA A 188 -4.99 15.27 -7.31
CA ALA A 188 -6.39 15.43 -7.68
C ALA A 188 -6.79 16.91 -7.84
N ASN A 189 -6.35 17.77 -6.92
CA ASN A 189 -6.63 19.20 -6.96
C ASN A 189 -5.94 19.89 -8.15
N GLU A 190 -4.72 19.48 -8.50
CA GLU A 190 -4.03 19.92 -9.72
C GLU A 190 -4.83 19.53 -10.98
N LEU A 191 -5.28 18.27 -11.07
CA LEU A 191 -6.07 17.76 -12.21
C LEU A 191 -7.41 18.48 -12.38
N LEU A 192 -8.01 18.92 -11.27
CA LEU A 192 -9.24 19.72 -11.26
C LEU A 192 -9.00 21.19 -11.61
N GLY A 193 -7.75 21.67 -11.52
CA GLY A 193 -7.42 23.09 -11.60
C GLY A 193 -7.97 23.90 -10.42
N ASP A 194 -8.20 23.25 -9.27
CA ASP A 194 -8.76 23.85 -8.05
C ASP A 194 -7.98 23.36 -6.82
N THR A 195 -7.01 24.16 -6.38
CA THR A 195 -6.17 23.84 -5.21
C THR A 195 -6.95 23.84 -3.90
N ASP A 196 -8.09 24.55 -3.85
CA ASP A 196 -8.91 24.72 -2.64
C ASP A 196 -10.07 23.72 -2.59
N ALA A 197 -10.13 22.74 -3.51
CA ALA A 197 -11.18 21.73 -3.53
C ALA A 197 -11.19 20.95 -2.20
N PRO A 198 -12.36 20.78 -1.56
CA PRO A 198 -12.44 20.12 -0.26
C PRO A 198 -12.07 18.65 -0.37
N VAL A 199 -11.32 18.14 0.62
CA VAL A 199 -10.84 16.76 0.62
C VAL A 199 -11.47 15.97 1.77
N GLY A 200 -11.86 14.73 1.48
CA GLY A 200 -12.14 13.71 2.48
C GLY A 200 -11.20 12.53 2.32
N ILE A 201 -10.88 11.83 3.41
CA ILE A 201 -10.03 10.63 3.36
C ILE A 201 -10.85 9.41 3.80
N TRP A 202 -10.69 8.29 3.10
CA TRP A 202 -11.40 7.04 3.37
C TRP A 202 -10.44 5.85 3.30
N GLY A 203 -10.37 5.02 4.34
CA GLY A 203 -9.60 3.78 4.26
C GLY A 203 -9.94 2.75 5.33
N TYR A 204 -9.71 1.47 5.02
CA TYR A 204 -9.97 0.34 5.92
C TYR A 204 -8.73 -0.56 6.09
N SER A 205 -8.52 -1.15 7.28
CA SER A 205 -7.39 -2.03 7.60
C SER A 205 -6.04 -1.30 7.43
N GLN A 206 -5.14 -1.77 6.55
CA GLN A 206 -3.94 -1.00 6.15
C GLN A 206 -4.33 0.43 5.74
N GLY A 207 -5.34 0.56 4.89
CA GLY A 207 -5.88 1.85 4.45
C GLY A 207 -6.46 2.67 5.58
N GLY A 208 -6.97 2.03 6.64
CA GLY A 208 -7.41 2.72 7.85
C GLY A 208 -6.23 3.32 8.60
N GLY A 209 -5.11 2.60 8.67
CA GLY A 209 -3.84 3.10 9.20
C GLY A 209 -3.30 4.26 8.37
N ALA A 210 -3.29 4.14 7.04
CA ALA A 210 -2.90 5.19 6.11
C ALA A 210 -3.78 6.44 6.24
N ALA A 211 -5.11 6.26 6.31
CA ALA A 211 -6.07 7.34 6.51
C ALA A 211 -5.85 8.06 7.85
N ALA A 212 -5.66 7.30 8.93
CA ALA A 212 -5.37 7.85 10.25
C ALA A 212 -4.02 8.60 10.29
N ALA A 213 -3.00 8.07 9.63
CA ALA A 213 -1.68 8.69 9.53
C ALA A 213 -1.73 10.00 8.72
N ALA A 214 -2.44 10.00 7.59
CA ALA A 214 -2.66 11.19 6.76
C ALA A 214 -3.39 12.28 7.54
N ALA A 215 -4.43 11.94 8.28
CA ALA A 215 -5.14 12.89 9.14
C ALA A 215 -4.22 13.51 10.21
N GLU A 216 -3.36 12.70 10.83
CA GLU A 216 -2.41 13.17 11.85
C GLU A 216 -1.28 14.04 11.28
N LEU A 217 -0.83 13.77 10.06
CA LEU A 217 0.29 14.46 9.40
C LEU A 217 -0.13 15.65 8.54
N ALA A 218 -1.42 15.81 8.23
CA ALA A 218 -1.92 16.84 7.32
C ALA A 218 -1.45 18.25 7.70
N SER A 219 -1.48 18.63 8.98
CA SER A 219 -1.05 19.97 9.43
C SER A 219 0.42 20.29 9.16
N GLU A 220 1.27 19.26 9.17
CA GLU A 220 2.72 19.42 9.04
C GLU A 220 3.17 19.22 7.60
N TYR A 221 2.65 18.20 6.94
CA TYR A 221 3.08 17.80 5.60
C TYR A 221 2.31 18.49 4.47
N ALA A 222 1.00 18.72 4.65
CA ALA A 222 0.13 19.27 3.62
C ALA A 222 -0.91 20.27 4.20
N PRO A 223 -0.44 21.36 4.86
CA PRO A 223 -1.32 22.30 5.53
C PRO A 223 -2.28 23.05 4.60
N GLU A 224 -1.98 23.09 3.30
CA GLU A 224 -2.79 23.69 2.26
C GLU A 224 -3.94 22.80 1.77
N VAL A 225 -3.91 21.48 2.06
CA VAL A 225 -5.00 20.57 1.69
C VAL A 225 -6.21 20.85 2.59
N ASP A 226 -7.33 21.27 1.98
CA ASP A 226 -8.58 21.57 2.69
C ASP A 226 -9.31 20.32 3.18
N LEU A 227 -8.72 19.62 4.16
CA LEU A 227 -9.24 18.39 4.72
C LEU A 227 -10.50 18.66 5.56
N LYS A 228 -11.64 18.11 5.14
CA LYS A 228 -12.94 18.25 5.82
C LYS A 228 -13.26 17.12 6.78
N GLY A 229 -12.64 15.96 6.61
CA GLY A 229 -12.76 14.85 7.53
C GLY A 229 -12.18 13.55 7.00
N THR A 230 -11.99 12.61 7.92
CA THR A 230 -11.38 11.32 7.64
C THR A 230 -12.24 10.19 8.20
N TRP A 231 -12.41 9.11 7.44
CA TRP A 231 -12.87 7.84 7.95
C TRP A 231 -11.71 6.84 8.00
N ALA A 232 -11.42 6.33 9.19
CA ALA A 232 -10.39 5.34 9.44
C ALA A 232 -11.03 4.06 10.02
N GLY A 233 -11.26 3.08 9.14
CA GLY A 233 -11.82 1.79 9.51
C GLY A 233 -10.75 0.77 9.89
N ALA A 234 -10.89 0.13 11.06
CA ALA A 234 -9.94 -0.83 11.62
C ALA A 234 -8.47 -0.39 11.42
N PRO A 235 -8.10 0.83 11.85
CA PRO A 235 -6.78 1.38 11.55
C PRO A 235 -5.68 0.55 12.20
N THR A 236 -4.58 0.30 11.49
CA THR A 236 -3.37 -0.33 12.04
C THR A 236 -2.52 0.70 12.79
N ALA A 237 -3.04 1.24 13.91
CA ALA A 237 -2.44 2.38 14.60
C ALA A 237 -1.24 2.03 15.51
N ASP A 238 -1.19 0.78 15.99
CA ASP A 238 -0.10 0.25 16.81
C ASP A 238 0.34 -1.11 16.26
N LEU A 239 1.47 -1.12 15.55
CA LEU A 239 1.96 -2.33 14.88
C LEU A 239 2.42 -3.41 15.87
N LEU A 240 2.81 -3.05 17.09
CA LEU A 240 3.16 -4.04 18.12
C LEU A 240 1.91 -4.78 18.61
N GLU A 241 0.79 -4.08 18.77
CA GLU A 241 -0.50 -4.71 19.11
C GLU A 241 -1.03 -5.53 17.93
N VAL A 242 -0.93 -5.04 16.70
CA VAL A 242 -1.35 -5.79 15.51
C VAL A 242 -0.52 -7.07 15.35
N LEU A 243 0.79 -7.02 15.56
CA LEU A 243 1.68 -8.17 15.42
C LEU A 243 1.36 -9.30 16.41
N LYS A 244 0.82 -8.99 17.60
CA LYS A 244 0.35 -9.99 18.57
C LYS A 244 -0.85 -10.80 18.08
N THR A 245 -1.66 -10.23 17.19
CA THR A 245 -2.94 -10.78 16.76
C THR A 245 -2.88 -11.37 15.36
N VAL A 246 -2.23 -10.69 14.41
CA VAL A 246 -2.22 -11.07 13.00
C VAL A 246 -1.47 -12.37 12.70
N ASP A 247 -0.54 -12.78 13.57
CA ASP A 247 0.23 -14.03 13.43
C ASP A 247 -0.68 -15.27 13.47
N GLY A 248 -0.68 -16.03 12.38
CA GLY A 248 -1.54 -17.21 12.20
C GLY A 248 -2.98 -16.92 11.80
N THR A 249 -3.34 -15.67 11.51
CA THR A 249 -4.62 -15.33 10.86
C THR A 249 -4.59 -15.71 9.38
N LEU A 250 -5.74 -15.65 8.70
CA LEU A 250 -5.83 -15.96 7.26
C LEU A 250 -4.77 -15.23 6.42
N ILE A 251 -4.41 -14.01 6.83
CA ILE A 251 -3.44 -13.15 6.16
C ILE A 251 -2.10 -13.05 6.91
N GLY A 252 -1.72 -14.00 7.76
CA GLY A 252 -0.49 -13.94 8.57
C GLY A 252 0.80 -13.62 7.80
N GLY A 253 0.83 -13.90 6.49
CA GLY A 253 1.91 -13.48 5.58
C GLY A 253 2.16 -11.97 5.49
N VAL A 254 1.22 -11.10 5.87
CA VAL A 254 1.42 -9.65 5.88
C VAL A 254 2.51 -9.19 6.86
N ILE A 255 2.88 -10.03 7.85
CA ILE A 255 4.05 -9.78 8.70
C ILE A 255 5.32 -9.72 7.84
N GLY A 256 5.42 -10.56 6.81
CA GLY A 256 6.53 -10.52 5.86
C GLY A 256 6.51 -9.26 5.01
N TYR A 257 5.35 -8.75 4.60
CA TYR A 257 5.27 -7.47 3.87
C TYR A 257 5.80 -6.31 4.72
N ALA A 258 5.41 -6.24 5.99
CA ALA A 258 5.91 -5.22 6.91
C ALA A 258 7.44 -5.33 7.10
N LEU A 259 7.96 -6.54 7.30
CA LEU A 259 9.40 -6.77 7.41
C LEU A 259 10.17 -6.34 6.16
N ASN A 260 9.69 -6.72 4.97
CA ASN A 260 10.31 -6.34 3.71
C ASN A 260 10.32 -4.82 3.53
N GLY A 261 9.20 -4.14 3.83
CA GLY A 261 9.10 -2.68 3.79
C GLY A 261 10.04 -1.97 4.78
N PHE A 262 10.21 -2.52 5.98
CA PHE A 262 11.16 -1.98 6.96
C PHE A 262 12.61 -2.21 6.57
N VAL A 263 12.94 -3.36 5.97
CA VAL A 263 14.27 -3.63 5.42
C VAL A 263 14.60 -2.71 4.24
N GLU A 264 13.62 -2.40 3.39
CA GLU A 264 13.79 -1.44 2.28
C GLU A 264 14.24 -0.06 2.78
N ARG A 265 13.73 0.38 3.94
CA ARG A 265 14.08 1.69 4.52
C ARG A 265 15.21 1.67 5.53
N ASP A 266 15.47 0.53 6.14
CA ASP A 266 16.63 0.31 7.01
C ASP A 266 17.31 -1.02 6.65
N PRO A 267 18.19 -1.02 5.63
CA PRO A 267 18.90 -2.24 5.20
C PRO A 267 19.78 -2.86 6.29
N SER A 268 20.11 -2.11 7.35
CA SER A 268 20.87 -2.64 8.49
C SER A 268 20.06 -3.65 9.31
N LEU A 269 18.73 -3.67 9.16
CA LEU A 269 17.83 -4.63 9.78
C LEU A 269 17.94 -6.03 9.15
N LEU A 270 18.27 -6.13 7.85
CA LEU A 270 18.28 -7.38 7.10
C LEU A 270 19.14 -8.48 7.75
N PRO A 271 20.45 -8.27 8.05
CA PRO A 271 21.26 -9.33 8.66
C PRO A 271 20.75 -9.75 10.04
N LEU A 272 20.14 -8.83 10.80
CA LEU A 272 19.59 -9.12 12.13
C LEU A 272 18.33 -9.99 12.03
N VAL A 273 17.49 -9.74 11.04
CA VAL A 273 16.31 -10.57 10.77
C VAL A 273 16.73 -11.93 10.21
N GLU A 274 17.63 -11.95 9.23
CA GLU A 274 18.09 -13.18 8.59
C GLU A 274 18.79 -14.16 9.55
N GLU A 275 19.51 -13.67 10.56
CA GLU A 275 20.12 -14.50 11.60
C GLU A 275 19.08 -15.30 12.39
N ARG A 276 17.85 -14.81 12.47
CA ARG A 276 16.73 -15.44 13.19
C ARG A 276 15.88 -16.35 12.31
N LEU A 277 16.10 -16.35 10.99
CA LEU A 277 15.31 -17.11 10.03
C LEU A 277 15.98 -18.41 9.64
N THR A 278 15.17 -19.43 9.40
CA THR A 278 15.59 -20.62 8.63
C THR A 278 15.74 -20.27 7.15
N ASP A 279 16.39 -21.14 6.37
CA ASP A 279 16.41 -20.99 4.90
C ASP A 279 14.99 -20.99 4.30
N HIS A 280 14.08 -21.76 4.89
CA HIS A 280 12.66 -21.72 4.53
C HIS A 280 12.05 -20.34 4.82
N GLY A 281 12.31 -19.78 5.99
CA GLY A 281 11.85 -18.44 6.38
C GLY A 281 12.32 -17.35 5.42
N LYS A 282 13.60 -17.39 5.03
CA LYS A 282 14.16 -16.46 4.02
C LYS A 282 13.48 -16.62 2.67
N ALA A 283 13.25 -17.85 2.23
CA ALA A 283 12.55 -18.13 0.98
C ALA A 283 11.09 -17.63 1.00
N VAL A 284 10.39 -17.77 2.13
CA VAL A 284 9.02 -17.25 2.30
C VAL A 284 9.00 -15.72 2.28
N LEU A 285 9.91 -15.03 2.97
CA LEU A 285 9.97 -13.56 2.91
C LEU A 285 10.23 -13.03 1.51
N ASN A 286 11.16 -13.66 0.78
CA ASN A 286 11.45 -13.31 -0.60
C ASN A 286 10.21 -13.52 -1.49
N ASP A 287 9.53 -14.65 -1.36
CA ASP A 287 8.32 -14.96 -2.12
C ASP A 287 7.17 -13.97 -1.82
N LEU A 288 6.97 -13.59 -0.56
CA LEU A 288 5.96 -12.60 -0.15
C LEU A 288 6.18 -11.23 -0.83
N SER A 289 7.43 -10.82 -1.08
CA SER A 289 7.73 -9.57 -1.78
C SER A 289 7.21 -9.50 -3.22
N THR A 290 6.86 -10.67 -3.78
CA THR A 290 6.39 -10.83 -5.16
C THR A 290 4.91 -11.19 -5.27
N GLN A 291 4.17 -11.14 -4.14
CA GLN A 291 2.79 -11.61 -4.07
C GLN A 291 1.76 -10.51 -3.89
N CYS A 292 0.59 -10.77 -4.45
CA CYS A 292 -0.64 -10.11 -4.05
C CYS A 292 -1.28 -10.84 -2.87
N ILE A 293 -2.15 -10.14 -2.14
CA ILE A 293 -2.79 -10.69 -0.94
C ILE A 293 -3.57 -11.98 -1.24
N GLY A 294 -4.18 -12.08 -2.44
CA GLY A 294 -4.85 -13.29 -2.90
C GLY A 294 -3.89 -14.48 -3.03
N ASP A 295 -2.68 -14.24 -3.52
CA ASP A 295 -1.64 -15.26 -3.68
C ASP A 295 -1.16 -15.77 -2.32
N THR A 296 -0.92 -14.84 -1.39
CA THR A 296 -0.52 -15.17 -0.03
C THR A 296 -1.61 -15.94 0.72
N ILE A 297 -2.89 -15.58 0.56
CA ILE A 297 -4.00 -16.35 1.13
C ILE A 297 -4.04 -17.78 0.55
N LEU A 298 -3.74 -17.96 -0.74
CA LEU A 298 -3.75 -19.28 -1.37
C LEU A 298 -2.53 -20.13 -1.00
N LYS A 299 -1.35 -19.52 -0.91
CA LYS A 299 -0.07 -20.22 -0.72
C LYS A 299 0.32 -20.38 0.75
N TYR A 300 -0.01 -19.38 1.57
CA TYR A 300 0.37 -19.30 2.99
C TYR A 300 -0.81 -18.95 3.92
N PRO A 301 -1.99 -19.59 3.79
CA PRO A 301 -3.10 -19.32 4.70
C PRO A 301 -2.71 -19.68 6.14
N PHE A 302 -3.06 -18.82 7.10
CA PHE A 302 -2.79 -19.06 8.53
C PHE A 302 -1.30 -19.23 8.86
N LEU A 303 -0.42 -18.61 8.07
CA LEU A 303 1.02 -18.65 8.30
C LEU A 303 1.38 -18.21 9.72
N ARG A 304 2.08 -19.09 10.42
CA ARG A 304 2.62 -18.85 11.77
C ARG A 304 4.11 -18.54 11.67
N THR A 305 4.54 -17.42 12.23
CA THR A 305 5.93 -16.98 12.06
C THR A 305 6.95 -17.87 12.78
N GLU A 306 6.54 -18.61 13.80
CA GLU A 306 7.36 -19.64 14.46
C GLU A 306 7.85 -20.73 13.49
N SER A 307 7.13 -20.96 12.39
CA SER A 307 7.56 -21.90 11.34
C SER A 307 8.70 -21.37 10.46
N LEU A 308 8.97 -20.06 10.52
CA LEU A 308 9.97 -19.38 9.71
C LEU A 308 11.28 -19.16 10.46
N THR A 309 11.24 -19.14 11.79
CA THR A 309 12.37 -18.77 12.66
C THR A 309 13.20 -19.98 13.08
N ALA A 310 14.51 -19.77 13.26
CA ALA A 310 15.46 -20.83 13.59
C ALA A 310 15.29 -21.34 15.03
N ASP A 311 14.76 -20.52 15.93
CA ASP A 311 14.54 -20.86 17.34
C ASP A 311 13.09 -21.26 17.66
N GLY A 312 12.22 -21.28 16.65
CA GLY A 312 10.80 -21.64 16.78
C GLY A 312 9.98 -20.65 17.59
N LYS A 313 10.48 -19.43 17.83
CA LYS A 313 9.70 -18.35 18.47
C LYS A 313 9.01 -17.48 17.43
N SER A 314 7.96 -16.78 17.84
CA SER A 314 7.27 -15.84 16.97
C SER A 314 8.20 -14.72 16.49
N MET A 315 7.82 -14.08 15.38
CA MET A 315 8.50 -12.88 14.88
C MET A 315 8.41 -11.75 15.88
N LEU A 316 7.32 -11.62 16.63
CA LEU A 316 7.20 -10.65 17.71
C LEU A 316 8.29 -10.82 18.76
N GLU A 317 8.48 -12.05 19.27
CA GLU A 317 9.52 -12.35 20.25
C GLU A 317 10.92 -12.10 19.68
N ASN A 318 11.15 -12.52 18.44
CA ASN A 318 12.41 -12.36 17.75
C ASN A 318 12.76 -10.88 17.51
N LEU A 319 11.83 -10.07 17.01
CA LEU A 319 11.99 -8.61 16.82
C LEU A 319 12.13 -7.87 18.15
N GLY A 320 11.48 -8.35 19.22
CA GLY A 320 11.64 -7.81 20.57
C GLY A 320 13.06 -7.87 21.12
N THR A 321 13.91 -8.74 20.55
CA THR A 321 15.34 -8.81 20.88
C THR A 321 16.23 -7.90 20.03
N ILE A 322 15.66 -7.19 19.05
CA ILE A 322 16.38 -6.30 18.14
C ILE A 322 16.00 -4.84 18.48
N PRO A 323 16.88 -4.06 19.15
CA PRO A 323 16.60 -2.67 19.48
C PRO A 323 16.23 -1.79 18.27
N GLN A 324 16.81 -2.08 17.11
CA GLN A 324 16.52 -1.42 15.83
C GLN A 324 15.05 -1.64 15.43
N ALA A 325 14.58 -2.89 15.44
CA ALA A 325 13.19 -3.22 15.11
C ALA A 325 12.20 -2.53 16.06
N GLY A 326 12.51 -2.50 17.36
CA GLY A 326 11.69 -1.79 18.34
C GLY A 326 11.55 -0.30 18.04
N ARG A 327 12.64 0.37 17.62
CA ARG A 327 12.58 1.79 17.21
C ARG A 327 11.77 2.00 15.94
N ILE A 328 11.95 1.13 14.93
CA ILE A 328 11.22 1.21 13.67
C ILE A 328 9.72 1.05 13.91
N LEU A 329 9.31 0.02 14.66
CA LEU A 329 7.90 -0.26 14.98
C LEU A 329 7.28 0.89 15.78
N GLU A 330 7.99 1.43 16.77
CA GLU A 330 7.50 2.55 17.58
C GLU A 330 7.37 3.85 16.77
N ALA A 331 8.20 4.05 15.75
CA ALA A 331 8.09 5.19 14.83
C ALA A 331 6.82 5.13 13.98
N GLN A 332 6.23 3.93 13.77
CA GLN A 332 4.99 3.78 13.02
C GLN A 332 3.73 4.07 13.84
N ARG A 333 3.85 4.25 15.17
CA ARG A 333 2.71 4.46 16.07
C ARG A 333 1.93 5.73 15.69
N ILE A 334 0.62 5.60 15.51
CA ILE A 334 -0.33 6.72 15.31
C ILE A 334 -0.94 7.12 16.66
N GLY A 335 -1.32 8.38 16.85
CA GLY A 335 -1.86 8.93 18.10
C GLY A 335 -0.93 9.92 18.80
N ARG A 336 0.13 10.38 18.13
CA ARG A 336 1.19 11.22 18.73
C ARG A 336 1.00 12.71 18.48
N SER A 337 0.30 13.05 17.41
CA SER A 337 -0.11 14.42 17.05
C SER A 337 -1.64 14.50 16.91
N THR A 338 -2.15 15.70 16.69
CA THR A 338 -3.59 15.97 16.61
C THR A 338 -4.02 16.14 15.15
N PRO A 339 -5.03 15.39 14.66
CA PRO A 339 -5.63 15.65 13.35
C PRO A 339 -6.18 17.09 13.24
N ASN A 340 -6.07 17.70 12.05
CA ASN A 340 -6.62 19.05 11.79
C ASN A 340 -8.11 19.06 11.37
N ALA A 341 -8.69 17.89 11.13
CA ALA A 341 -10.08 17.71 10.75
C ALA A 341 -10.74 16.62 11.60
N PRO A 342 -12.09 16.57 11.68
CA PRO A 342 -12.80 15.50 12.38
C PRO A 342 -12.47 14.12 11.79
N VAL A 343 -12.28 13.11 12.65
CA VAL A 343 -11.95 11.74 12.22
C VAL A 343 -12.97 10.75 12.77
N MET A 344 -13.68 10.02 11.92
CA MET A 344 -14.52 8.90 12.36
C MET A 344 -13.70 7.60 12.37
N ILE A 345 -13.45 7.04 13.55
CA ILE A 345 -12.83 5.72 13.70
C ILE A 345 -13.91 4.66 13.88
N THR A 346 -13.88 3.61 13.06
CA THR A 346 -14.75 2.44 13.22
C THR A 346 -13.91 1.18 13.35
N SER A 347 -14.21 0.29 14.28
CA SER A 347 -13.47 -0.98 14.44
C SER A 347 -14.40 -2.05 15.02
N GLY A 348 -14.22 -3.31 14.59
CA GLY A 348 -14.99 -4.45 15.10
C GLY A 348 -14.49 -4.88 16.49
N LEU A 349 -15.40 -5.03 17.46
CA LEU A 349 -15.03 -5.46 18.82
C LEU A 349 -14.33 -6.84 18.86
N ASN A 350 -14.67 -7.71 17.91
CA ASN A 350 -14.13 -9.07 17.79
C ASN A 350 -13.24 -9.22 16.55
N ASP A 351 -12.63 -8.12 16.08
CA ASP A 351 -11.67 -8.19 14.97
C ASP A 351 -10.49 -9.10 15.37
N ASP A 352 -10.29 -10.17 14.60
CA ASP A 352 -9.31 -11.22 14.85
C ASP A 352 -7.98 -10.96 14.14
N THR A 353 -7.85 -9.82 13.46
CA THR A 353 -6.71 -9.46 12.63
C THR A 353 -6.11 -8.12 13.08
N VAL A 354 -6.93 -7.09 13.21
CA VAL A 354 -6.55 -5.76 13.69
C VAL A 354 -7.29 -5.47 15.01
N PRO A 355 -6.63 -5.66 16.17
CA PRO A 355 -7.33 -5.72 17.45
C PRO A 355 -8.01 -4.39 17.81
N TYR A 356 -9.29 -4.45 18.23
CA TYR A 356 -10.09 -3.28 18.63
C TYR A 356 -9.39 -2.35 19.64
N GLY A 357 -8.62 -2.93 20.57
CA GLY A 357 -7.97 -2.21 21.65
C GLY A 357 -7.09 -1.04 21.18
N GLN A 358 -6.30 -1.25 20.11
CA GLN A 358 -5.42 -0.18 19.61
C GLN A 358 -6.20 0.93 18.87
N ALA A 359 -7.28 0.60 18.16
CA ALA A 359 -8.13 1.60 17.53
C ALA A 359 -8.85 2.47 18.57
N ARG A 360 -9.30 1.86 19.68
CA ARG A 360 -9.86 2.59 20.82
C ARG A 360 -8.82 3.49 21.49
N GLN A 361 -7.59 3.01 21.66
CA GLN A 361 -6.51 3.81 22.23
C GLN A 361 -6.18 5.02 21.35
N LEU A 362 -6.12 4.84 20.02
CA LEU A 362 -5.94 5.95 19.07
C LEU A 362 -7.01 7.04 19.26
N ALA A 363 -8.28 6.64 19.34
CA ALA A 363 -9.38 7.58 19.56
C ALA A 363 -9.22 8.34 20.89
N GLN A 364 -8.83 7.64 21.96
CA GLN A 364 -8.60 8.25 23.27
C GLN A 364 -7.41 9.23 23.26
N ASP A 365 -6.32 8.87 22.59
CA ASP A 365 -5.12 9.70 22.49
C ASP A 365 -5.43 11.01 21.75
N TRP A 366 -6.16 10.94 20.64
CA TRP A 366 -6.58 12.12 19.87
C TRP A 366 -7.62 12.98 20.60
N CYS A 367 -8.65 12.37 21.22
CA CYS A 367 -9.61 13.09 22.06
C CYS A 367 -8.91 13.81 23.22
N GLY A 368 -7.94 13.16 23.87
CA GLY A 368 -7.13 13.74 24.95
C GLY A 368 -6.30 14.95 24.51
N ARG A 369 -6.07 15.09 23.20
CA ARG A 369 -5.36 16.21 22.56
C ARG A 369 -6.29 17.25 21.91
N GLY A 370 -7.60 17.10 22.07
CA GLY A 370 -8.60 18.05 21.58
C GLY A 370 -9.09 17.83 20.15
N ALA A 371 -8.76 16.70 19.51
CA ALA A 371 -9.34 16.35 18.22
C ALA A 371 -10.83 15.99 18.36
N THR A 372 -11.60 16.14 17.27
CA THR A 372 -12.96 15.62 17.16
C THR A 372 -12.90 14.21 16.57
N VAL A 373 -13.23 13.19 17.37
CA VAL A 373 -13.16 11.77 16.99
C VAL A 373 -14.44 11.02 17.30
#